data_AF-A0A4S4LDU7-F1
#
_entry.id   AF-A0A4S4LDU7-F1
#
_cell.length_a   1.000
_cell.length_b   1.000
_cell.length_c   1.000
_cell.angle_alpha   90.00
_cell.angle_beta   90.00
_cell.angle_gamma   90.00
#
_symmetry.space_group_name_H-M   'P 1'
#
loop_
_entity.id
_entity.type
_entity.pdbx_description
1 polymer ?
#
loop_
_entity_poly.entity_id
_entity_poly.type
_entity_poly.pdbx_seq_one_letter_code
_entity_poly.pdbx_strand_id
1 'polypeptide(L)'
;MFPLLANYQPLSTFSDQANHGFSSPSFDIEANIRDGDSRQGLDESGVREVEEIMRRERVNFDQARLLRHNRILAANGIDPSGMPMDSKAITRL
;
A
#
# COMPACT_ATOMS: atom_id res chain seq x y z
N MET A 1 -5.45 -10.87 31.15
CA MET A 1 -4.83 -9.54 31.19
C MET A 1 -4.19 -9.33 29.82
N PHE A 2 -4.85 -8.58 28.93
CA PHE A 2 -4.39 -8.38 27.55
C PHE A 2 -3.40 -7.21 27.51
N PRO A 3 -2.31 -7.28 26.71
CA PRO A 3 -1.34 -6.19 26.67
C PRO A 3 -1.99 -4.94 26.07
N LEU A 4 -1.71 -3.80 26.69
CA LEU A 4 -2.15 -2.49 26.25
C LEU A 4 -1.66 -2.21 24.82
N LEU A 5 -2.56 -1.60 24.06
CA LEU A 5 -2.37 -1.09 22.70
C LEU A 5 -0.98 -0.45 22.56
N ALA A 6 -0.13 -1.06 21.72
CA ALA A 6 1.03 -0.38 21.19
C ALA A 6 0.52 0.86 20.45
N ASN A 7 0.82 2.04 20.99
CA ASN A 7 0.51 3.31 20.36
C ASN A 7 1.14 3.31 18.96
N TYR A 8 0.31 3.38 17.93
CA TYR A 8 0.74 3.61 16.57
C TYR A 8 1.59 4.88 16.52
N GLN A 9 2.87 4.74 16.18
CA GLN A 9 3.75 5.85 15.83
C GLN A 9 3.66 6.03 14.30
N PRO A 10 3.25 7.20 13.81
CA PRO A 10 3.21 7.46 12.37
C PRO A 10 4.62 7.33 11.77
N LEU A 11 4.73 6.60 10.66
CA LEU A 11 5.97 6.45 9.92
C LEU A 11 6.18 7.71 9.07
N SER A 12 6.99 8.62 9.60
CA SER A 12 7.14 9.98 9.09
C SER A 12 8.13 10.11 7.93
N THR A 13 8.98 9.12 7.72
CA THR A 13 10.06 9.17 6.72
C THR A 13 10.21 7.87 5.94
N PHE A 14 10.86 7.92 4.78
CA PHE A 14 11.24 6.73 4.03
C PHE A 14 12.11 5.76 4.86
N SER A 15 12.98 6.27 5.73
CA SER A 15 13.81 5.45 6.62
C SER A 15 12.97 4.64 7.62
N ASP A 16 11.92 5.24 8.19
CA ASP A 16 11.01 4.51 9.08
C ASP A 16 10.24 3.43 8.32
N GLN A 17 9.78 3.74 7.10
CA GLN A 17 9.08 2.78 6.25
C GLN A 17 9.99 1.61 5.82
N ALA A 18 11.26 1.87 5.51
CA ALA A 18 12.24 0.84 5.20
C ALA A 18 12.48 -0.11 6.39
N ASN A 19 12.66 0.44 7.60
CA ASN A 19 12.82 -0.33 8.82
C ASN A 19 11.60 -1.21 9.14
N HIS A 20 10.40 -0.81 8.71
CA HIS A 20 9.16 -1.56 8.89
C HIS A 20 8.87 -2.56 7.75
N GLY A 21 9.77 -2.70 6.77
CA GLY A 21 9.65 -3.69 5.70
C GLY A 21 8.75 -3.26 4.53
N PHE A 22 8.53 -1.95 4.35
CA PHE A 22 7.82 -1.39 3.18
C PHE A 22 8.73 -1.21 1.96
N SER A 23 9.75 -2.06 1.81
CA SER A 23 10.69 -2.07 0.69
C SER A 23 10.76 -3.48 0.08
N SER A 24 10.83 -3.57 -1.25
CA SER A 24 10.99 -4.84 -1.97
C SER A 24 11.87 -4.65 -3.21
N PRO A 25 12.33 -5.73 -3.86
CA PRO A 25 13.08 -5.62 -5.12
C PRO A 25 12.31 -4.89 -6.23
N SER A 26 10.99 -4.98 -6.23
CA SER A 26 10.10 -4.31 -7.18
C SER A 26 9.74 -2.88 -6.75
N PHE A 27 10.07 -2.51 -5.52
CA PHE A 27 9.80 -1.20 -4.94
C PHE A 27 10.88 -0.82 -3.94
N ASP A 28 12.00 -0.39 -4.48
CA ASP A 28 13.16 0.04 -3.71
C ASP A 28 12.98 1.49 -3.23
N ILE A 29 12.80 1.67 -1.92
CA ILE A 29 12.77 2.99 -1.28
C ILE A 29 14.14 3.40 -0.71
N GLU A 30 15.11 2.49 -0.61
CA GLU A 30 16.46 2.76 -0.11
C GLU A 30 17.23 3.69 -1.06
N ALA A 31 17.00 3.56 -2.37
CA ALA A 31 17.54 4.49 -3.34
C ALA A 31 17.05 5.93 -3.12
N ASN A 32 15.76 6.10 -2.81
CA ASN A 32 15.19 7.43 -2.56
C ASN A 32 15.75 8.06 -1.27
N ILE A 33 16.00 7.25 -0.23
CA ILE A 33 16.66 7.70 1.01
C ILE A 33 18.08 8.18 0.70
N ARG A 34 18.83 7.39 -0.08
CA ARG A 34 20.23 7.69 -0.44
C ARG A 34 20.35 8.96 -1.26
N ASP A 35 19.42 9.18 -2.18
CA ASP A 35 19.43 10.31 -3.10
C ASP A 35 18.79 11.57 -2.47
N GLY A 36 18.32 11.49 -1.22
CA GLY A 36 17.74 12.61 -0.50
C GLY A 36 16.41 13.08 -1.07
N ASP A 37 15.58 12.17 -1.57
CA ASP A 37 14.27 12.48 -2.13
C ASP A 37 13.38 13.16 -1.07
N SER A 38 12.85 14.33 -1.42
CA SER A 38 12.03 15.18 -0.55
C SER A 38 10.54 14.82 -0.55
N ARG A 39 10.11 13.90 -1.41
CA ARG A 39 8.72 13.39 -1.41
C ARG A 39 8.46 12.62 -0.11
N GLN A 40 7.29 12.78 0.49
CA GLN A 40 6.94 12.11 1.76
C GLN A 40 6.74 10.58 1.64
N GLY A 41 6.80 10.02 0.42
CA GLY A 41 6.57 8.58 0.20
C GLY A 41 5.09 8.20 0.19
N LEU A 42 4.78 7.01 0.70
CA LEU A 42 3.39 6.56 0.89
C LEU A 42 2.69 7.47 1.92
N ASP A 43 1.44 7.83 1.63
CA ASP A 43 0.59 8.56 2.56
C ASP A 43 0.36 7.75 3.85
N GLU A 44 0.22 8.41 5.00
CA GLU A 44 0.04 7.75 6.30
C GLU A 44 -1.13 6.74 6.30
N SER A 45 -2.23 7.10 5.63
CA SER A 45 -3.38 6.21 5.42
C SER A 45 -3.02 4.98 4.60
N GLY A 46 -2.27 5.15 3.51
CA GLY A 46 -1.82 4.06 2.66
C GLY A 46 -0.86 3.11 3.35
N VAL A 47 0.08 3.62 4.14
CA VAL A 47 1.02 2.80 4.93
C VAL A 47 0.26 1.94 5.93
N ARG A 48 -0.68 2.55 6.68
CA ARG A 48 -1.50 1.83 7.67
C ARG A 48 -2.33 0.73 7.01
N GLU A 49 -2.95 1.02 5.88
CA GLU A 49 -3.81 0.05 5.19
C GLU A 49 -3.00 -1.15 4.65
N VAL A 50 -1.78 -0.90 4.14
CA VAL A 50 -0.87 -1.97 3.72
C VAL A 50 -0.43 -2.81 4.93
N GLU A 51 -0.07 -2.19 6.05
CA GLU A 51 0.30 -2.89 7.29
C GLU A 51 -0.84 -3.79 7.79
N GLU A 52 -2.07 -3.26 7.80
CA GLU A 52 -3.26 -4.02 8.19
C GLU A 52 -3.52 -5.21 7.28
N ILE A 53 -3.33 -5.04 5.96
CA ILE A 53 -3.44 -6.13 4.99
C ILE A 53 -2.37 -7.19 5.22
N MET A 54 -1.11 -6.80 5.40
CA MET A 54 -0.02 -7.74 5.70
C MET A 54 -0.34 -8.55 6.95
N ARG A 55 -0.82 -7.89 8.02
CA ARG A 55 -1.18 -8.56 9.28
C ARG A 55 -2.38 -9.49 9.14
N ARG A 56 -3.44 -9.04 8.45
CA ARG A 56 -4.71 -9.77 8.36
C ARG A 56 -4.65 -10.94 7.39
N GLU A 57 -4.06 -10.73 6.22
CA GLU A 57 -3.98 -11.71 5.14
C GLU A 57 -2.69 -12.54 5.19
N ARG A 58 -1.76 -12.21 6.10
CA ARG A 58 -0.45 -12.86 6.27
C ARG A 58 0.37 -12.93 4.97
N VAL A 59 0.38 -11.81 4.25
CA VAL A 59 1.04 -11.66 2.95
C VAL A 59 2.22 -10.71 3.05
N ASN A 60 3.14 -10.77 2.09
CA ASN A 60 4.27 -9.85 2.02
C ASN A 60 3.83 -8.44 1.55
N PHE A 61 4.76 -7.49 1.61
CA PHE A 61 4.51 -6.09 1.25
C PHE A 61 3.97 -5.91 -0.17
N ASP A 62 4.56 -6.57 -1.17
CA ASP A 62 4.12 -6.46 -2.56
C ASP A 62 2.71 -7.02 -2.77
N GLN A 63 2.42 -8.16 -2.16
CA GLN A 63 1.10 -8.78 -2.19
C GLN A 63 0.06 -7.89 -1.49
N ALA A 64 0.42 -7.29 -0.35
CA ALA A 64 -0.45 -6.38 0.37
C ALA A 64 -0.78 -5.14 -0.46
N ARG A 65 0.22 -4.58 -1.15
CA ARG A 65 0.03 -3.45 -2.08
C ARG A 65 -0.86 -3.81 -3.26
N LEU A 66 -0.66 -4.98 -3.86
CA LEU A 66 -1.51 -5.46 -4.95
C LEU A 66 -2.95 -5.61 -4.49
N LEU A 67 -3.18 -6.20 -3.31
CA LEU A 67 -4.52 -6.39 -2.76
C LEU A 67 -5.19 -5.06 -2.44
N ARG A 68 -4.45 -4.10 -1.84
CA ARG A 68 -4.93 -2.75 -1.60
C ARG A 68 -5.36 -2.08 -2.91
N HIS A 69 -4.51 -2.15 -3.93
CA HIS A 69 -4.80 -1.55 -5.22
C HIS A 69 -6.07 -2.14 -5.86
N ASN A 70 -6.21 -3.46 -5.84
CA ASN A 70 -7.42 -4.14 -6.34
C ASN A 70 -8.68 -3.73 -5.57
N ARG A 71 -8.60 -3.52 -4.24
CA ARG A 71 -9.72 -3.01 -3.44
C ARG A 71 -10.13 -1.60 -3.85
N ILE A 72 -9.17 -0.72 -4.09
CA ILE A 72 -9.42 0.64 -4.54
C ILE A 72 -10.09 0.62 -5.93
N LEU A 73 -9.57 -0.18 -6.86
CA LEU A 73 -10.18 -0.35 -8.19
C LEU A 73 -11.63 -0.83 -8.08
N ALA A 74 -11.86 -1.90 -7.31
CA ALA A 74 -13.20 -2.44 -7.13
C ALA A 74 -14.17 -1.43 -6.49
N ALA A 75 -13.71 -0.66 -5.49
CA ALA A 75 -14.50 0.40 -4.87
C ALA A 75 -14.87 1.53 -5.85
N ASN A 76 -14.09 1.72 -6.91
CA ASN A 76 -14.33 2.68 -7.99
C ASN A 76 -15.01 2.04 -9.21
N GLY A 77 -15.53 0.80 -9.09
CA GLY A 77 -16.23 0.13 -10.17
C GLY A 77 -15.32 -0.33 -11.31
N ILE A 78 -14.06 -0.65 -11.01
CA ILE A 78 -13.08 -1.18 -11.97
C ILE A 78 -12.72 -2.60 -11.54
N ASP A 79 -12.81 -3.55 -12.47
CA ASP A 79 -12.49 -4.94 -12.23
C ASP A 79 -10.96 -5.23 -12.26
N PRO A 80 -10.51 -6.43 -11.87
CA PRO A 80 -9.08 -6.78 -11.89
C PRO A 80 -8.42 -6.77 -13.28
N SER A 81 -9.20 -6.76 -14.36
CA SER A 81 -8.70 -6.59 -15.74
C SER A 81 -8.46 -5.12 -16.10
N GLY A 82 -8.88 -4.19 -15.23
CA GLY A 82 -8.82 -2.75 -15.47
C GLY A 82 -10.05 -2.22 -16.23
N MET A 83 -11.07 -3.06 -16.46
CA MET A 83 -12.29 -2.67 -17.17
C MET A 83 -13.35 -2.14 -16.20
N PRO A 84 -14.18 -1.18 -16.62
CA PRO A 84 -15.33 -0.75 -15.83
C PRO A 84 -16.28 -1.94 -15.59
N MET A 85 -16.79 -2.07 -14.37
CA MET A 85 -17.85 -3.02 -14.00
C MET A 85 -19.23 -2.61 -14.51
N ASP A 86 -19.37 -1.38 -15.03
CA ASP A 86 -20.61 -0.90 -15.63
C ASP A 86 -20.89 -1.62 -16.96
N SER A 87 -21.97 -2.39 -16.97
CA SER A 87 -22.51 -3.06 -18.17
C SER A 87 -22.78 -2.13 -19.36
N LYS A 88 -22.91 -0.83 -19.15
CA LYS A 88 -23.15 0.18 -20.18
C LYS A 88 -21.89 0.89 -20.65
N ALA A 89 -20.72 0.56 -20.10
CA ALA A 89 -19.47 1.16 -20.52
C ALA A 89 -19.15 0.77 -21.97
N ILE A 90 -18.96 1.78 -22.83
CA ILE A 90 -18.52 1.58 -24.21
C ILE A 90 -17.00 1.36 -24.19
N THR A 91 -16.57 0.12 -24.39
CA THR A 91 -15.15 -0.28 -24.32
C THR A 91 -14.47 -0.41 -25.70
N ARG A 92 -15.22 -0.20 -26.79
CA ARG A 92 -14.73 -0.23 -28.18
C ARG A 92 -15.57 0.68 -29.07
N LEU A 93 -14.93 1.27 -30.09
CA LEU A 93 -15.53 2.14 -31.11
C LEU A 93 -15.89 1.34 -32.37
#